data_AF-A0A952HB57-F1
#
_entry.id   AF-A0A952HB57-F1
#
_cell.length_a   1.000
_cell.length_b   1.000
_cell.length_c   1.000
_cell.angle_alpha   90.00
_cell.angle_beta   90.00
_cell.angle_gamma   90.00
#
_symmetry.space_group_name_H-M   'P 1'
#
loop_
_entity.id
_entity.type
_entity.pdbx_description
1 polymer ?
#
loop_
_entity_poly.entity_id
_entity_poly.type
_entity_poly.pdbx_seq_one_letter_code
_entity_poly.pdbx_strand_id
1 'polypeptide(L)'
;MRFVLAIVAFVVAAVMIVAGIAQRTVFAPPSHIEAATSVSGDPRYLVIDGSVLNAHPGQQTLNVTGAPDQAKQVVAYGRTADMKAWLEDQKYVAVGYKKTTGALTTKTVTPKPAKGSDDKGDAGGAAGGTATPAPTPATTATPSAGASSSGTGTAAQAAGPNPAGSDLWLEEFDGEAAQVTRMNIPDDVSVIVASD
;
A
#
# COMPACT_ATOMS: atom_id res chain seq x y z
N MET A 1 -63.47 17.97 -27.97
CA MET A 1 -62.42 17.04 -28.47
C MET A 1 -61.00 17.62 -28.34
N ARG A 2 -60.66 18.77 -28.95
CA ARG A 2 -59.27 19.32 -28.93
C ARG A 2 -58.71 19.68 -27.54
N PHE A 3 -59.51 20.25 -26.65
CA PHE A 3 -59.05 20.64 -25.31
C PHE A 3 -58.80 19.45 -24.38
N VAL A 4 -59.63 18.40 -24.46
CA VAL A 4 -59.43 17.16 -23.68
C VAL A 4 -58.13 16.47 -24.12
N LEU A 5 -57.88 16.41 -25.43
CA LEU A 5 -56.66 15.83 -25.99
C LEU A 5 -55.42 16.64 -25.60
N ALA A 6 -55.52 17.97 -25.52
CA ALA A 6 -54.44 18.84 -25.03
C ALA A 6 -54.13 18.61 -23.55
N ILE A 7 -55.14 18.44 -22.69
CA ILE A 7 -54.94 18.15 -21.27
C ILE A 7 -54.29 16.78 -21.09
N VAL A 8 -54.73 15.76 -21.83
CA VAL A 8 -54.12 14.42 -21.78
C VAL A 8 -52.65 14.47 -22.25
N ALA A 9 -52.37 15.14 -23.37
CA ALA A 9 -51.00 15.31 -23.86
C ALA A 9 -50.11 16.04 -22.85
N PHE A 10 -50.64 17.06 -22.16
CA PHE A 10 -49.91 17.77 -21.10
C PHE A 10 -49.57 16.88 -19.91
N VAL A 11 -50.52 16.05 -19.45
CA VAL A 11 -50.26 15.09 -18.36
C VAL A 11 -49.21 14.06 -18.77
N VAL A 12 -49.30 13.53 -19.99
CA VAL A 12 -48.29 12.59 -20.52
C VAL A 12 -46.91 13.26 -20.59
N ALA A 13 -46.84 14.51 -21.05
CA ALA A 13 -45.59 15.27 -21.07
C ALA A 13 -45.02 15.47 -19.65
N ALA A 14 -45.87 15.82 -18.67
CA ALA A 14 -45.45 15.95 -17.27
C ALA A 14 -44.91 14.62 -16.72
N VAL A 15 -45.55 13.49 -17.01
CA VAL A 15 -45.08 12.16 -16.61
C VAL A 15 -43.73 11.83 -17.26
N MET A 16 -43.56 12.10 -18.56
CA MET A 16 -42.30 11.87 -19.28
C MET A 16 -41.15 12.73 -18.72
N ILE A 17 -41.43 13.97 -18.31
CA ILE A 17 -40.43 14.83 -17.64
C ILE A 17 -40.02 14.21 -16.30
N VAL A 18 -40.98 13.82 -15.46
CA VAL A 18 -40.68 13.19 -14.16
C VAL A 18 -39.94 11.88 -14.34
N ALA A 19 -40.34 11.05 -15.32
CA ALA A 19 -39.66 9.81 -15.64
C ALA A 19 -38.22 10.03 -16.12
N GLY A 20 -37.99 11.05 -16.96
CA GLY A 20 -36.65 11.43 -17.40
C GLY A 20 -35.76 11.89 -16.25
N ILE A 21 -36.31 12.66 -15.31
CA ILE A 21 -35.60 13.06 -14.08
C ILE A 21 -35.30 11.83 -13.21
N ALA A 22 -36.26 10.93 -13.02
CA ALA A 22 -36.10 9.72 -12.23
C ALA A 22 -35.02 8.78 -12.81
N GLN A 23 -34.98 8.61 -14.13
CA GLN A 23 -33.95 7.79 -14.81
C GLN A 23 -32.53 8.29 -14.56
N ARG A 24 -32.35 9.62 -14.48
CA ARG A 24 -31.04 10.23 -14.26
C ARG A 24 -30.64 10.32 -12.78
N THR A 25 -31.56 10.05 -11.85
CA THR A 25 -31.33 10.26 -10.42
C THR A 25 -31.47 8.95 -9.65
N VAL A 26 -32.69 8.47 -9.49
CA VAL A 26 -33.01 7.31 -8.64
C VAL A 26 -32.65 6.00 -9.32
N PHE A 27 -32.76 5.93 -10.65
CA PHE A 27 -32.43 4.72 -11.41
C PHE A 27 -31.05 4.76 -12.05
N ALA A 28 -30.25 5.80 -11.79
CA ALA A 28 -28.88 5.84 -12.25
C ALA A 28 -28.06 4.80 -11.46
N PRO A 29 -27.34 3.89 -12.14
CA PRO A 29 -26.45 2.97 -11.45
C PRO A 29 -25.31 3.73 -10.76
N PRO A 30 -24.67 3.16 -9.72
CA PRO A 30 -23.49 3.75 -9.11
C PRO A 30 -22.40 4.02 -10.15
N SER A 31 -21.80 5.21 -10.09
CA SER A 31 -20.71 5.59 -11.00
C SER A 31 -19.35 4.98 -10.62
N HIS A 32 -19.27 4.34 -9.47
CA HIS A 32 -18.07 3.75 -8.88
C HIS A 32 -18.46 2.57 -7.99
N ILE A 33 -17.49 1.70 -7.73
CA ILE A 33 -17.65 0.54 -6.85
C ILE A 33 -16.88 0.84 -5.58
N GLU A 34 -17.57 0.81 -4.44
CA GLU A 34 -16.96 0.99 -3.12
C GLU A 34 -16.95 -0.31 -2.34
N ALA A 35 -15.81 -0.59 -1.70
CA ALA A 35 -15.71 -1.65 -0.71
C ALA A 35 -14.94 -1.11 0.49
N ALA A 36 -15.47 -1.32 1.69
CA ALA A 36 -14.88 -0.84 2.93
C ALA A 36 -14.69 -1.99 3.92
N THR A 37 -13.65 -1.90 4.72
CA THR A 37 -13.44 -2.79 5.88
C THR A 37 -12.86 -2.00 7.02
N SER A 38 -13.29 -2.31 8.24
CA SER A 38 -12.65 -1.84 9.48
C SER A 38 -11.68 -2.88 9.97
N VAL A 39 -10.54 -2.44 10.52
CA VAL A 39 -9.57 -3.34 11.14
C VAL A 39 -9.54 -3.07 12.64
N SER A 40 -9.72 -4.12 13.43
CA SER A 40 -9.74 -4.02 14.89
C SER A 40 -8.37 -4.37 15.48
N GLY A 41 -8.00 -3.74 16.60
CA GLY A 41 -6.81 -4.09 17.38
C GLY A 41 -5.52 -3.39 16.95
N ASP A 42 -5.64 -2.17 16.41
CA ASP A 42 -4.56 -1.22 16.11
C ASP A 42 -3.29 -1.87 15.52
N PRO A 43 -3.40 -2.59 14.38
CA PRO A 43 -2.22 -3.14 13.74
C PRO A 43 -1.36 -2.00 13.18
N ARG A 44 -0.06 -2.06 13.47
CA ARG A 44 0.91 -1.09 12.94
C ARG A 44 1.00 -1.13 11.42
N TYR A 45 0.86 -2.31 10.82
CA TYR A 45 0.96 -2.50 9.36
C TYR A 45 -0.29 -3.16 8.81
N LEU A 46 -0.73 -2.63 7.69
CA LEU A 46 -1.77 -3.19 6.85
C LEU A 46 -1.24 -3.31 5.43
N VAL A 47 -1.53 -4.44 4.79
CA VAL A 47 -1.06 -4.78 3.46
C VAL A 47 -2.27 -5.04 2.57
N ILE A 48 -2.27 -4.41 1.40
CA ILE A 48 -3.28 -4.58 0.35
C ILE A 48 -2.55 -5.05 -0.90
N ASP A 49 -2.78 -6.30 -1.30
CA ASP A 49 -2.18 -6.84 -2.53
C ASP A 49 -2.77 -6.14 -3.77
N GLY A 50 -1.99 -5.97 -4.84
CA GLY A 50 -2.46 -5.38 -6.10
C GLY A 50 -3.66 -6.10 -6.68
N SER A 51 -3.73 -7.43 -6.54
CA SER A 51 -4.88 -8.24 -6.96
C SER A 51 -6.21 -7.88 -6.27
N VAL A 52 -6.16 -7.28 -5.07
CA VAL A 52 -7.33 -6.78 -4.34
C VAL A 52 -7.79 -5.46 -4.92
N LEU A 53 -6.85 -4.57 -5.21
CA LEU A 53 -7.12 -3.28 -5.85
C LEU A 53 -7.63 -3.49 -7.29
N ASN A 54 -7.07 -4.46 -8.01
CA ASN A 54 -7.46 -4.87 -9.36
C ASN A 54 -8.65 -5.82 -9.42
N ALA A 55 -9.40 -5.97 -8.32
CA ALA A 55 -10.63 -6.78 -8.33
C ALA A 55 -11.65 -6.28 -9.37
N HIS A 56 -11.59 -4.99 -9.72
CA HIS A 56 -12.33 -4.38 -10.82
C HIS A 56 -11.40 -3.61 -11.75
N PRO A 57 -11.71 -3.54 -13.05
CA PRO A 57 -10.92 -2.74 -13.99
C PRO A 57 -11.09 -1.24 -13.72
N GLY A 58 -10.01 -0.48 -13.90
CA GLY A 58 -10.00 0.98 -13.80
C GLY A 58 -8.98 1.51 -12.80
N GLN A 59 -8.96 2.84 -12.65
CA GLN A 59 -8.11 3.52 -11.66
C GLN A 59 -8.72 3.35 -10.26
N GLN A 60 -7.91 3.00 -9.27
CA GLN A 60 -8.36 2.86 -7.89
C GLN A 60 -8.13 4.14 -7.11
N THR A 61 -9.00 4.38 -6.12
CA THR A 61 -8.78 5.37 -5.07
C THR A 61 -8.79 4.62 -3.74
N LEU A 62 -7.68 4.68 -3.01
CA LEU A 62 -7.56 4.16 -1.66
C LEU A 62 -7.84 5.30 -0.68
N ASN A 63 -8.82 5.09 0.19
CA ASN A 63 -9.11 5.99 1.30
C ASN A 63 -8.78 5.28 2.62
N VAL A 64 -7.83 5.82 3.38
CA VAL A 64 -7.41 5.28 4.67
C VAL A 64 -7.69 6.31 5.75
N THR A 65 -8.45 5.90 6.77
CA THR A 65 -8.86 6.77 7.88
C THR A 65 -8.77 6.02 9.20
N GLY A 66 -8.81 6.75 10.32
CA GLY A 66 -8.80 6.14 11.65
C GLY A 66 -7.43 5.78 12.20
N ALA A 67 -6.34 6.18 11.54
CA ALA A 67 -5.00 6.15 12.13
C ALA A 67 -4.96 6.99 13.44
N PRO A 68 -4.31 6.48 14.52
CA PRO A 68 -4.19 7.19 15.79
C PRO A 68 -3.52 8.56 15.66
N ASP A 69 -2.40 8.62 14.93
CA ASP A 69 -1.75 9.86 14.50
C ASP A 69 -1.71 9.94 12.97
N GLN A 70 -2.61 10.76 12.41
CA GLN A 70 -2.71 10.99 10.98
C GLN A 70 -1.42 11.60 10.39
N ALA A 71 -0.65 12.36 11.17
CA ALA A 71 0.58 12.99 10.68
C ALA A 71 1.73 11.98 10.55
N LYS A 72 1.63 10.82 11.19
CA LYS A 72 2.59 9.70 11.12
C LYS A 72 2.13 8.57 10.22
N GLN A 73 0.97 8.72 9.58
CA GLN A 73 0.48 7.73 8.65
C GLN A 73 1.35 7.73 7.40
N VAL A 74 1.75 6.53 6.98
CA VAL A 74 2.53 6.31 5.76
C VAL A 74 1.76 5.33 4.88
N VAL A 75 1.59 5.69 3.62
CA VAL A 75 1.09 4.80 2.58
C VAL A 75 2.16 4.72 1.50
N ALA A 76 2.71 3.54 1.30
CA ALA A 76 3.71 3.30 0.27
C ALA A 76 3.32 2.08 -0.55
N TYR A 77 3.80 2.01 -1.79
CA TYR A 77 3.62 0.81 -2.60
C TYR A 77 4.89 0.42 -3.32
N GLY A 78 5.09 -0.89 -3.47
CA GLY A 78 6.28 -1.47 -4.06
C GLY A 78 6.03 -2.90 -4.52
N ARG A 79 7.04 -3.52 -5.14
CA ARG A 79 6.90 -4.93 -5.54
C ARG A 79 6.57 -5.77 -4.31
N THR A 80 5.61 -6.68 -4.47
CA THR A 80 5.08 -7.49 -3.36
C THR A 80 6.16 -8.31 -2.67
N ALA A 81 7.15 -8.78 -3.42
CA ALA A 81 8.30 -9.50 -2.87
C ALA A 81 9.16 -8.58 -1.98
N ASP A 82 9.45 -7.36 -2.43
CA ASP A 82 10.28 -6.38 -1.72
C ASP A 82 9.57 -5.88 -0.46
N MET A 83 8.27 -5.58 -0.53
CA MET A 83 7.45 -5.22 0.63
C MET A 83 7.38 -6.35 1.67
N LYS A 84 7.21 -7.60 1.23
CA LYS A 84 7.21 -8.75 2.16
C LYS A 84 8.59 -8.97 2.78
N ALA A 85 9.66 -8.73 2.03
CA ALA A 85 11.02 -8.78 2.55
C ALA A 85 11.24 -7.66 3.59
N TRP A 86 10.78 -6.44 3.31
CA TRP A 86 10.88 -5.31 4.25
C TRP A 86 10.11 -5.54 5.56
N LEU A 87 8.93 -6.18 5.46
CA LEU A 87 8.14 -6.55 6.64
C LEU A 87 8.81 -7.63 7.49
N GLU A 88 9.71 -8.44 6.93
CA GLU A 88 10.38 -9.57 7.62
C GLU A 88 9.43 -10.34 8.58
N ASP A 89 9.71 -10.25 9.89
CA ASP A 89 9.00 -10.92 10.97
C ASP A 89 7.90 -10.04 11.62
N GLN A 90 7.59 -8.88 11.03
CA GLN A 90 6.57 -7.97 11.55
C GLN A 90 5.16 -8.53 11.36
N LYS A 91 4.34 -8.36 12.40
CA LYS A 91 2.91 -8.66 12.34
C LYS A 91 2.20 -7.62 11.48
N TYR A 92 1.43 -8.06 10.50
CA TYR A 92 0.61 -7.18 9.65
C TYR A 92 -0.79 -7.74 9.44
N VAL A 93 -1.72 -6.90 8.98
CA VAL A 93 -3.04 -7.34 8.53
C VAL A 93 -3.08 -7.34 7.01
N ALA A 94 -3.29 -8.51 6.42
CA ALA A 94 -3.54 -8.65 4.99
C ALA A 94 -5.02 -8.36 4.70
N VAL A 95 -5.28 -7.47 3.76
CA VAL A 95 -6.61 -7.23 3.19
C VAL A 95 -6.77 -8.10 1.96
N GLY A 96 -7.88 -8.83 1.87
CA GLY A 96 -8.26 -9.66 0.73
C GLY A 96 -9.63 -9.28 0.19
N TYR A 97 -9.93 -9.66 -1.05
CA TYR A 97 -11.22 -9.42 -1.69
C TYR A 97 -11.99 -10.72 -1.97
N LYS A 98 -13.25 -10.80 -1.54
CA LYS A 98 -14.13 -11.93 -1.84
C LYS A 98 -15.02 -11.62 -3.04
N LYS A 99 -14.66 -12.15 -4.21
CA LYS A 99 -15.41 -11.97 -5.47
C LYS A 99 -16.88 -12.44 -5.41
N THR A 100 -17.20 -13.44 -4.57
CA THR A 100 -18.57 -13.97 -4.47
C THR A 100 -19.52 -13.02 -3.74
N THR A 101 -19.02 -12.26 -2.77
CA THR A 101 -19.83 -11.35 -1.94
C THR A 101 -19.55 -9.88 -2.24
N GLY A 102 -18.54 -9.58 -3.05
CA GLY A 102 -18.08 -8.23 -3.33
C GLY A 102 -17.43 -7.52 -2.14
N ALA A 103 -17.02 -8.25 -1.10
CA ALA A 103 -16.61 -7.69 0.19
C ALA A 103 -15.11 -7.80 0.44
N LEU A 104 -14.55 -6.81 1.14
CA LEU A 104 -13.20 -6.89 1.69
C LEU A 104 -13.17 -7.81 2.92
N THR A 105 -12.03 -8.43 3.14
CA THR A 105 -11.77 -9.31 4.28
C THR A 105 -10.40 -9.01 4.85
N THR A 106 -10.23 -9.25 6.14
CA THR A 106 -8.97 -8.99 6.83
C THR A 106 -8.46 -10.27 7.47
N LYS A 107 -7.15 -10.48 7.40
CA LYS A 107 -6.47 -11.59 8.06
C LYS A 107 -5.20 -11.08 8.72
N THR A 108 -5.10 -11.27 10.02
CA THR A 108 -3.84 -11.02 10.74
C THR A 108 -2.82 -12.08 10.37
N VAL A 109 -1.64 -11.64 9.93
CA VAL A 109 -0.49 -12.48 9.64
C VAL A 109 0.55 -12.22 10.73
N THR A 110 0.98 -13.27 11.40
CA THR A 110 2.12 -13.25 12.32
C THR A 110 3.18 -14.16 11.70
N PRO A 111 4.29 -13.58 11.20
CA PRO A 111 5.37 -14.38 10.66
C PRO A 111 5.88 -15.36 11.70
N LYS A 112 6.21 -16.57 11.25
CA LYS A 112 6.87 -17.55 12.10
C LYS A 112 8.31 -17.05 12.29
N PRO A 113 8.80 -16.88 13.52
CA PRO A 113 10.18 -16.44 13.74
C PRO A 113 11.10 -17.40 12.99
N ALA A 114 12.00 -16.84 12.18
CA ALA A 114 13.02 -17.60 11.50
C ALA A 114 13.75 -18.45 12.55
N LYS A 115 13.71 -19.79 12.40
CA LYS A 115 14.52 -20.68 13.22
C LYS A 115 15.96 -20.31 12.92
N GLY A 116 16.63 -19.69 13.90
CA GLY A 116 17.99 -19.19 13.76
C GLY A 116 18.85 -20.21 13.02
N SER A 117 19.49 -19.75 11.95
CA SER A 117 20.68 -20.39 11.42
C SER A 117 21.70 -20.41 12.55
N ASP A 118 21.81 -21.56 13.24
CA ASP A 118 22.94 -21.91 14.08
C ASP A 118 24.18 -22.03 13.16
N ASP A 119 24.68 -20.89 12.66
CA ASP A 119 25.96 -20.84 11.98
C ASP A 119 27.04 -20.72 13.06
N LYS A 120 27.40 -21.89 13.57
CA LYS A 120 28.48 -22.10 14.52
C LYS A 120 29.78 -21.70 13.82
N GLY A 121 30.27 -20.50 14.15
CA GLY A 121 31.59 -20.05 13.74
C GLY A 121 32.64 -21.11 14.07
N ASP A 122 33.39 -21.52 13.05
CA ASP A 122 34.69 -22.16 13.22
C ASP A 122 35.69 -21.36 12.39
N ALA A 123 36.65 -20.77 13.10
CA ALA A 123 37.79 -20.10 12.53
C ALA A 123 39.02 -20.97 12.78
N GLY A 124 39.71 -21.37 11.71
CA GLY A 124 41.13 -21.73 11.78
C GLY A 124 41.61 -22.75 10.74
N GLY A 125 42.54 -22.33 9.87
CA GLY A 125 43.50 -23.26 9.24
C GLY A 125 43.91 -22.92 7.81
N ALA A 126 45.10 -22.33 7.67
CA ALA A 126 45.72 -21.83 6.45
C ALA A 126 46.29 -22.90 5.48
N ALA A 127 46.42 -22.54 4.20
CA ALA A 127 47.68 -22.48 3.42
C ALA A 127 47.53 -22.92 1.95
N GLY A 128 48.12 -22.13 1.03
CA GLY A 128 48.41 -22.53 -0.36
C GLY A 128 48.26 -21.39 -1.37
N GLY A 129 49.25 -20.50 -1.46
CA GLY A 129 49.29 -19.42 -2.45
C GLY A 129 49.98 -19.81 -3.76
N THR A 130 49.80 -18.98 -4.80
CA THR A 130 50.81 -18.64 -5.83
C THR A 130 50.44 -17.33 -6.54
N ALA A 131 51.48 -16.60 -6.97
CA ALA A 131 51.59 -15.17 -7.27
C ALA A 131 50.95 -14.62 -8.59
N THR A 132 50.40 -13.40 -8.54
CA THR A 132 50.84 -12.07 -9.11
C THR A 132 51.62 -12.08 -10.47
N PRO A 133 51.40 -11.13 -11.45
CA PRO A 133 51.41 -9.68 -11.19
C PRO A 133 50.44 -8.73 -11.94
N ALA A 134 50.36 -7.53 -11.36
CA ALA A 134 49.71 -6.29 -11.81
C ALA A 134 50.41 -5.61 -13.00
N PRO A 135 49.83 -4.50 -13.52
CA PRO A 135 50.50 -3.22 -13.29
C PRO A 135 49.59 -2.10 -12.74
N THR A 136 50.22 -1.17 -12.03
CA THR A 136 49.78 0.10 -11.41
C THR A 136 50.62 1.24 -12.07
N PRO A 137 50.42 2.58 -11.94
CA PRO A 137 49.33 3.43 -11.38
C PRO A 137 48.87 4.59 -12.32
N ALA A 138 47.81 5.30 -11.93
CA ALA A 138 47.83 6.77 -11.92
C ALA A 138 46.88 7.33 -10.84
N THR A 139 47.47 7.99 -9.86
CA THR A 139 46.86 8.71 -8.74
C THR A 139 46.39 10.12 -9.14
N THR A 140 45.25 10.57 -8.62
CA THR A 140 45.06 11.96 -8.19
C THR A 140 44.15 11.96 -6.96
N ALA A 141 44.68 12.46 -5.84
CA ALA A 141 43.98 12.71 -4.58
C ALA A 141 43.43 14.16 -4.57
N THR A 142 42.27 14.47 -3.96
CA THR A 142 42.11 15.07 -2.60
C THR A 142 40.89 16.05 -2.66
N PRO A 143 40.15 16.45 -1.59
CA PRO A 143 39.81 15.84 -0.30
C PRO A 143 38.28 15.79 0.05
N SER A 144 37.95 14.86 0.96
CA SER A 144 37.09 14.96 2.17
C SER A 144 35.93 15.98 2.26
N ALA A 145 34.73 15.48 2.54
CA ALA A 145 33.96 15.84 3.76
C ALA A 145 32.77 14.88 3.98
N GLY A 146 32.64 14.33 5.19
CA GLY A 146 31.36 13.88 5.72
C GLY A 146 31.16 12.39 5.98
N ALA A 147 32.10 11.72 6.62
CA ALA A 147 31.72 10.59 7.49
C ALA A 147 30.95 11.15 8.69
N SER A 148 29.71 10.71 8.88
CA SER A 148 29.02 10.74 10.18
C SER A 148 28.23 9.45 10.34
N SER A 149 28.95 8.41 10.76
CA SER A 149 28.38 7.32 11.54
C SER A 149 28.35 7.74 13.01
N SER A 150 27.21 8.21 13.51
CA SER A 150 26.91 8.26 14.94
C SER A 150 25.49 8.77 15.18
N GLY A 151 24.53 7.85 15.07
CA GLY A 151 23.24 7.98 15.71
C GLY A 151 23.03 6.80 16.64
N THR A 152 23.71 6.79 17.80
CA THR A 152 23.20 6.09 18.99
C THR A 152 21.92 6.80 19.41
N GLY A 153 20.83 6.51 18.68
CA GLY A 153 19.50 6.71 19.19
C GLY A 153 19.22 5.55 20.12
N THR A 154 18.99 5.84 21.39
CA THR A 154 18.37 4.92 22.33
C THR A 154 17.06 4.45 21.72
N ALA A 155 17.08 3.33 21.02
CA ALA A 155 15.89 2.75 20.40
C ALA A 155 14.97 2.34 21.54
N ALA A 156 13.92 3.12 21.75
CA ALA A 156 12.77 2.69 22.52
C ALA A 156 12.30 1.38 21.88
N GLN A 157 12.61 0.27 22.52
CA GLN A 157 12.13 -1.02 22.11
C GLN A 157 10.62 -1.06 22.37
N ALA A 158 9.82 -0.95 21.29
CA ALA A 158 8.57 -1.67 21.03
C ALA A 158 7.66 -0.93 20.01
N ALA A 159 8.13 -0.73 18.78
CA ALA A 159 7.31 -0.54 17.59
C ALA A 159 8.16 -0.94 16.37
N GLY A 160 7.62 -1.67 15.40
CA GLY A 160 8.39 -2.15 14.23
C GLY A 160 9.01 -1.01 13.39
N PRO A 161 9.81 -1.32 12.34
CA PRO A 161 10.44 -0.31 11.49
C PRO A 161 9.44 0.67 10.86
N ASN A 162 9.78 1.95 10.72
CA ASN A 162 8.95 2.89 9.95
C ASN A 162 9.22 2.71 8.45
N PRO A 163 8.22 2.50 7.57
CA PRO A 163 8.46 2.38 6.13
C PRO A 163 8.90 3.69 5.47
N ALA A 164 8.68 4.85 6.10
CA ALA A 164 8.99 6.15 5.50
C ALA A 164 10.45 6.23 5.01
N GLY A 165 10.64 6.67 3.76
CA GLY A 165 11.93 6.90 3.13
C GLY A 165 12.68 5.64 2.69
N SER A 166 12.02 4.47 2.61
CA SER A 166 12.66 3.27 2.06
C SER A 166 12.85 3.38 0.55
N ASP A 167 14.00 2.92 0.07
CA ASP A 167 14.34 2.80 -1.35
C ASP A 167 13.61 1.65 -2.07
N LEU A 168 12.93 0.78 -1.32
CA LEU A 168 12.14 -0.34 -1.86
C LEU A 168 10.78 0.09 -2.42
N TRP A 169 10.34 1.31 -2.10
CA TRP A 169 9.06 1.84 -2.54
C TRP A 169 9.17 2.46 -3.93
N LEU A 170 8.13 2.25 -4.72
CA LEU A 170 7.96 2.93 -6.00
C LEU A 170 7.45 4.35 -5.79
N GLU A 171 6.53 4.51 -4.84
CA GLU A 171 6.02 5.81 -4.38
C GLU A 171 5.57 5.70 -2.92
N GLU A 172 5.63 6.82 -2.23
CA GLU A 172 5.32 6.98 -0.81
C GLU A 172 4.52 8.25 -0.60
N PHE A 173 3.56 8.19 0.33
CA PHE A 173 2.74 9.29 0.77
C PHE A 173 2.70 9.31 2.30
N ASP A 174 2.95 10.47 2.88
CA ASP A 174 2.93 10.66 4.33
C ASP A 174 1.85 11.64 4.76
N GLY A 175 1.42 11.52 6.01
CA GLY A 175 0.53 12.47 6.64
C GLY A 175 -0.83 12.58 5.93
N GLU A 176 -1.26 13.81 5.64
CA GLU A 176 -2.51 14.08 4.93
C GLU A 176 -2.55 13.47 3.52
N ALA A 177 -1.40 13.40 2.83
CA ALA A 177 -1.32 12.80 1.49
C ALA A 177 -1.56 11.28 1.51
N ALA A 178 -1.34 10.64 2.66
CA ALA A 178 -1.55 9.20 2.86
C ALA A 178 -3.03 8.82 2.98
N GLN A 179 -3.92 9.78 3.28
CA GLN A 179 -5.34 9.49 3.53
C GLN A 179 -6.08 9.12 2.24
N VAL A 180 -5.84 9.85 1.15
CA VAL A 180 -6.55 9.63 -0.12
C VAL A 180 -5.53 9.56 -1.25
N THR A 181 -5.25 8.33 -1.69
CA THR A 181 -4.27 8.05 -2.73
C THR A 181 -4.96 7.48 -3.96
N ARG A 182 -4.65 8.03 -5.13
CA ARG A 182 -5.08 7.46 -6.41
C ARG A 182 -3.94 6.64 -6.99
N MET A 183 -4.26 5.43 -7.43
CA MET A 183 -3.25 4.49 -7.90
C MET A 183 -3.80 3.56 -8.98
N ASN A 184 -2.88 3.04 -9.78
CA ASN A 184 -3.12 1.99 -10.76
C ASN A 184 -1.89 1.11 -10.78
N ILE A 185 -1.89 0.13 -9.89
CA ILE A 185 -0.75 -0.76 -9.67
C ILE A 185 -1.04 -2.13 -10.28
N PRO A 186 -0.03 -2.82 -10.83
CA PRO A 186 -0.19 -4.19 -11.30
C PRO A 186 -0.33 -5.18 -10.13
N ASP A 187 -0.73 -6.42 -10.44
CA ASP A 187 -0.99 -7.47 -9.43
C ASP A 187 0.24 -7.87 -8.60
N ASP A 188 1.45 -7.63 -9.12
CA ASP A 188 2.72 -7.91 -8.46
C ASP A 188 3.21 -6.77 -7.56
N VAL A 189 2.48 -5.66 -7.49
CA VAL A 189 2.74 -4.53 -6.58
C VAL A 189 1.72 -4.57 -5.45
N SER A 190 2.16 -4.27 -4.23
CA SER A 190 1.33 -4.22 -3.04
C SER A 190 1.47 -2.88 -2.34
N VAL A 191 0.40 -2.46 -1.68
CA VAL A 191 0.37 -1.25 -0.85
C VAL A 191 0.57 -1.65 0.60
N ILE A 192 1.46 -0.96 1.28
CA ILE A 192 1.60 -0.98 2.72
C ILE A 192 1.04 0.31 3.30
N VAL A 193 0.25 0.18 4.35
CA VAL A 193 -0.21 1.27 5.20
C VAL A 193 0.42 1.05 6.56
N ALA A 194 1.18 2.03 7.04
CA ALA A 194 1.70 2.06 8.40
C ALA A 194 1.07 3.19 9.20
N SER A 195 0.73 2.88 10.45
CA SER A 195 0.24 3.85 11.43
C SER A 195 0.98 3.66 12.75
N ASP A 196 1.45 4.77 13.32
CA ASP A 196 2.15 4.87 14.61
C ASP A 196 1.31 5.67 15.62
#